data_AF-A0A2N5MBS0-F1
#
_entry.id   AF-A0A2N5MBS0-F1
#
_cell.length_a   1.000
_cell.length_b   1.000
_cell.length_c   1.000
_cell.angle_alpha   90.00
_cell.angle_beta   90.00
_cell.angle_gamma   90.00
#
_symmetry.space_group_name_H-M   'P 1'
#
loop_
_entity.id
_entity.type
_entity.pdbx_description
1 polymer ?
#
loop_
_entity_poly.entity_id
_entity_poly.type
_entity_poly.pdbx_seq_one_letter_code
_entity_poly.pdbx_strand_id
1 'polypeptide(L)'
;MSKKIVIASLWLGLAAVIYFLAARPSILDKPASPTHSVSPAAIPTTSLEQEICAEIEGKNEECKRIHLFDADSHLVFAEDSSGIIPVLTNKEFTEFKKFIYPGLNFQEFREEKEETGPIVWCVKNNVQKDFSLVYGFARDEAKTIVINSEGGIQPNRFFIRDDLAGKSGSSGTGALWVWYAAFRKDKIKLPLQVTVYDAKGEIINGNEEE
;
A
#
# COMPACT_ATOMS: atom_id res chain seq x y z
N MET A 1 -23.72 -34.15 44.50
CA MET A 1 -23.62 -34.89 43.22
C MET A 1 -22.76 -36.13 43.44
N SER A 2 -23.26 -37.32 43.09
CA SER A 2 -22.56 -38.57 43.36
C SER A 2 -21.32 -38.69 42.45
N LYS A 3 -20.17 -39.12 43.00
CA LYS A 3 -18.90 -39.32 42.26
C LYS A 3 -19.07 -40.13 40.97
N LYS A 4 -20.08 -41.00 40.91
CA LYS A 4 -20.41 -41.84 39.75
C LYS A 4 -20.88 -41.05 38.52
N ILE A 5 -21.57 -39.93 38.72
CA ILE A 5 -22.09 -39.10 37.61
C ILE A 5 -20.96 -38.31 36.95
N VAL A 6 -20.01 -37.80 37.73
CA VAL A 6 -18.85 -37.05 37.22
C VAL A 6 -17.92 -37.95 36.38
N ILE A 7 -17.74 -39.20 36.81
CA ILE A 7 -16.93 -40.17 36.08
C ILE A 7 -17.61 -40.53 34.75
N ALA A 8 -18.92 -40.76 34.74
CA ALA A 8 -19.66 -41.08 33.52
C ALA A 8 -19.60 -39.95 32.48
N SER A 9 -19.69 -38.68 32.90
CA SER A 9 -19.56 -37.53 31.98
C SER A 9 -18.16 -37.40 31.39
N LEU A 10 -17.12 -37.76 32.15
CA LEU A 10 -15.73 -37.72 31.68
C LEU A 10 -15.47 -38.78 30.59
N TRP A 11 -16.03 -39.98 30.75
CA TRP A 11 -15.91 -41.05 29.75
C TRP A 11 -16.64 -40.74 28.44
N LEU A 12 -17.83 -40.12 28.52
CA LEU A 12 -18.57 -39.68 27.34
C LEU A 12 -17.83 -38.58 26.55
N GLY A 13 -17.21 -37.63 27.26
CA GLY A 13 -16.38 -36.61 26.63
C GLY A 13 -15.15 -37.20 25.93
N LEU A 14 -14.48 -38.15 26.58
CA LEU A 14 -13.31 -38.83 26.00
C LEU A 14 -13.68 -39.63 24.73
N ALA A 15 -14.81 -40.34 24.75
CA ALA A 15 -15.30 -41.09 23.60
C ALA A 15 -15.64 -40.19 22.41
N ALA A 16 -16.22 -39.01 22.65
CA ALA A 16 -16.54 -38.04 21.59
C ALA A 16 -15.27 -37.46 20.93
N VAL A 17 -14.22 -37.19 21.72
CA VAL A 17 -12.93 -36.70 21.20
C VAL A 17 -12.22 -37.77 20.36
N ILE A 18 -12.26 -39.03 20.80
CA ILE A 18 -11.70 -40.17 20.04
C ILE A 18 -12.47 -40.38 18.73
N TYR A 19 -13.80 -40.28 18.75
CA TYR A 19 -14.62 -40.38 17.54
C TYR A 19 -14.27 -39.27 16.53
N PHE A 20 -14.10 -38.03 16.99
CA PHE A 20 -13.71 -36.91 16.11
C PHE A 20 -12.29 -37.05 15.53
N LEU A 21 -11.36 -37.68 16.26
CA LEU A 21 -10.01 -37.94 15.78
C LEU A 21 -9.98 -39.11 14.78
N ALA A 22 -10.80 -40.14 14.99
CA ALA A 22 -10.92 -41.29 14.10
C ALA A 22 -11.75 -41.00 12.83
N ALA A 23 -12.67 -40.04 12.89
CA ALA A 23 -13.49 -39.62 11.76
C ALA A 23 -12.81 -38.60 10.84
N ARG A 24 -11.49 -38.36 10.99
CA ARG A 24 -10.74 -37.60 9.99
C ARG A 24 -10.65 -38.43 8.70
N PRO A 25 -11.15 -37.92 7.56
CA PRO A 25 -11.07 -38.65 6.31
C PRO A 25 -9.61 -38.69 5.86
N SER A 26 -9.02 -39.88 5.94
CA SER A 26 -7.79 -40.25 5.25
C SER A 26 -8.05 -40.21 3.74
N ILE A 27 -7.82 -39.06 3.11
CA ILE A 27 -7.83 -38.97 1.65
C ILE A 27 -6.43 -39.34 1.17
N LEU A 28 -6.19 -40.64 1.01
CA LEU A 28 -5.14 -41.15 0.13
C LEU A 28 -5.62 -42.43 -0.55
N ASP A 29 -5.49 -42.42 -1.89
CA ASP A 29 -5.47 -43.52 -2.86
C ASP A 29 -6.76 -44.00 -3.58
N LYS A 30 -7.01 -43.32 -4.72
CA LYS A 30 -7.03 -43.87 -6.12
C LYS A 30 -8.32 -44.59 -6.64
N PRO A 31 -8.42 -44.88 -7.97
CA PRO A 31 -8.84 -44.03 -9.10
C PRO A 31 -10.21 -44.44 -9.71
N ALA A 32 -10.93 -43.52 -10.35
CA ALA A 32 -11.85 -43.84 -11.46
C ALA A 32 -12.29 -42.57 -12.21
N SER A 33 -11.95 -42.47 -13.49
CA SER A 33 -12.75 -41.78 -14.51
C SER A 33 -13.97 -42.66 -14.82
N PRO A 34 -15.15 -42.16 -15.27
CA PRO A 34 -15.27 -41.16 -16.34
C PRO A 34 -16.38 -40.09 -16.20
N THR A 35 -16.18 -39.00 -16.94
CA THR A 35 -17.18 -38.17 -17.63
C THR A 35 -18.37 -37.63 -16.83
N HIS A 36 -18.23 -36.39 -16.34
CA HIS A 36 -19.17 -35.29 -16.60
C HIS A 36 -18.38 -33.98 -16.42
N SER A 37 -18.23 -33.21 -17.50
CA SER A 37 -17.47 -31.97 -17.50
C SER A 37 -18.22 -30.88 -16.75
N VAL A 38 -18.01 -30.83 -15.43
CA VAL A 38 -18.19 -29.60 -14.68
C VAL A 38 -16.92 -28.81 -14.90
N SER A 39 -17.02 -27.74 -15.70
CA SER A 39 -15.93 -26.77 -15.82
C SER A 39 -15.51 -26.37 -14.40
N PRO A 40 -14.24 -26.58 -14.00
CA PRO A 40 -13.82 -26.10 -12.71
C PRO A 40 -13.92 -24.58 -12.78
N ALA A 41 -14.61 -23.97 -11.80
CA ALA A 41 -14.58 -22.54 -11.60
C ALA A 41 -13.12 -22.10 -11.69
N ALA A 42 -12.81 -21.29 -12.70
CA ALA A 42 -11.46 -20.83 -12.96
C ALA A 42 -10.97 -20.11 -11.71
N ILE A 43 -10.04 -20.72 -10.98
CA ILE A 43 -9.29 -20.04 -9.93
C ILE A 43 -8.61 -18.88 -10.66
N PRO A 44 -8.77 -17.62 -10.23
CA PRO A 44 -8.00 -16.52 -10.80
C PRO A 44 -6.52 -16.86 -10.63
N THR A 45 -5.86 -17.16 -11.74
CA THR A 45 -4.46 -17.60 -11.77
C THR A 45 -3.48 -16.43 -11.78
N THR A 46 -3.98 -15.20 -11.78
CA THR A 46 -3.18 -13.98 -11.90
C THR A 46 -2.91 -13.40 -10.53
N SER A 47 -1.64 -13.06 -10.26
CA SER A 47 -1.26 -12.34 -9.03
C SER A 47 -1.86 -10.92 -9.00
N LEU A 48 -2.06 -10.34 -7.81
CA LEU A 48 -2.53 -8.94 -7.68
C LEU A 48 -1.64 -7.95 -8.46
N GLU A 49 -0.32 -8.17 -8.45
CA GLU A 49 0.63 -7.37 -9.23
C GLU A 49 0.28 -7.40 -10.72
N GLN A 50 -0.01 -8.58 -11.27
CA GLN A 50 -0.44 -8.74 -12.66
C GLN A 50 -1.78 -8.08 -12.93
N GLU A 51 -2.73 -8.14 -12.00
CA GLU A 51 -4.04 -7.49 -12.16
C GLU A 51 -3.90 -5.96 -12.19
N ILE A 52 -3.17 -5.38 -11.23
CA ILE A 52 -2.90 -3.94 -11.20
C ILE A 52 -2.18 -3.50 -12.48
N CYS A 53 -1.17 -4.25 -12.92
CA CYS A 53 -0.47 -3.93 -14.15
C CYS A 53 -1.34 -4.06 -15.39
N ALA A 54 -2.18 -5.10 -15.48
CA ALA A 54 -3.11 -5.27 -16.60
C ALA A 54 -4.11 -4.11 -16.69
N GLU A 55 -4.57 -3.56 -15.56
CA GLU A 55 -5.46 -2.40 -15.53
C GLU A 55 -4.76 -1.08 -15.94
N ILE A 56 -3.46 -0.93 -15.64
CA ILE A 56 -2.64 0.20 -16.12
C ILE A 56 -2.46 0.07 -17.64
N GLU A 57 -2.08 -1.13 -18.11
CA GLU A 57 -1.94 -1.46 -19.54
C GLU A 57 -3.24 -1.27 -20.32
N GLY A 58 -4.38 -1.62 -19.72
CA GLY A 58 -5.71 -1.40 -20.29
C GLY A 58 -6.06 0.06 -20.56
N LYS A 59 -5.37 1.01 -19.91
CA LYS A 59 -5.49 2.46 -20.16
C LYS A 59 -4.51 2.98 -21.22
N ASN A 60 -3.82 2.10 -21.93
CA ASN A 60 -2.71 2.41 -22.84
C ASN A 60 -1.49 3.03 -22.14
N GLU A 61 -1.33 2.76 -20.83
CA GLU A 61 -0.15 3.15 -20.05
C GLU A 61 0.70 1.89 -19.78
N GLU A 62 2.03 1.99 -19.81
CA GLU A 62 2.89 0.84 -19.49
C GLU A 62 2.88 0.60 -17.97
N CYS A 63 2.79 -0.65 -17.49
CA CYS A 63 3.11 -0.97 -16.09
C CYS A 63 4.56 -1.43 -15.98
N LYS A 64 5.41 -0.63 -15.33
CA LYS A 64 6.84 -0.95 -15.24
C LYS A 64 7.16 -1.86 -14.07
N ARG A 65 6.65 -1.52 -12.88
CA ARG A 65 6.89 -2.27 -11.64
C ARG A 65 5.98 -1.81 -10.51
N ILE A 66 5.86 -2.66 -9.49
CA ILE A 66 5.32 -2.27 -8.18
C ILE A 66 6.48 -1.91 -7.23
N HIS A 67 6.38 -0.78 -6.54
CA HIS A 67 7.42 -0.28 -5.62
C HIS A 67 7.19 -0.68 -4.16
N LEU A 68 5.94 -0.65 -3.72
CA LEU A 68 5.60 -0.85 -2.32
C LEU A 68 4.22 -1.47 -2.18
N PHE A 69 4.11 -2.42 -1.25
CA PHE A 69 2.86 -2.90 -0.67
C PHE A 69 2.84 -2.47 0.80
N ASP A 70 1.87 -1.64 1.20
CA ASP A 70 1.69 -1.20 2.58
C ASP A 70 0.48 -1.90 3.19
N ALA A 71 0.77 -2.96 3.96
CA ALA A 71 -0.21 -3.81 4.64
C ALA A 71 -1.18 -3.05 5.55
N ASP A 72 -0.70 -2.02 6.25
CA ASP A 72 -1.47 -1.34 7.28
C ASP A 72 -2.54 -0.41 6.67
N SER A 73 -2.20 0.20 5.53
CA SER A 73 -3.06 1.12 4.81
C SER A 73 -3.79 0.49 3.61
N HIS A 74 -3.45 -0.74 3.24
CA HIS A 74 -3.97 -1.45 2.07
C HIS A 74 -3.65 -0.71 0.75
N LEU A 75 -2.47 -0.09 0.69
CA LEU A 75 -2.00 0.65 -0.48
C LEU A 75 -0.92 -0.11 -1.24
N VAL A 76 -0.95 0.07 -2.56
CA VAL A 76 0.10 -0.36 -3.48
C VAL A 76 0.56 0.87 -4.27
N PHE A 77 1.86 1.03 -4.48
CA PHE A 77 2.41 2.08 -5.33
C PHE A 77 2.97 1.46 -6.61
N ALA A 78 2.27 1.67 -7.72
CA ALA A 78 2.66 1.16 -9.03
C ALA A 78 3.35 2.26 -9.86
N GLU A 79 4.32 1.88 -10.68
CA GLU A 79 4.98 2.78 -11.64
C GLU A 79 4.48 2.55 -13.05
N ASP A 80 4.14 3.64 -13.73
CA ASP A 80 3.81 3.66 -15.14
C ASP A 80 4.82 4.50 -15.97
N SER A 81 4.48 4.79 -17.22
CA SER A 81 5.26 5.68 -18.06
C SER A 81 5.29 7.12 -17.53
N SER A 82 4.22 7.56 -16.86
CA SER A 82 4.07 8.93 -16.35
C SER A 82 4.74 9.16 -15.00
N GLY A 83 4.76 8.16 -14.11
CA GLY A 83 4.92 8.43 -12.70
C GLY A 83 4.70 7.25 -11.76
N ILE A 84 4.24 7.60 -10.55
CA ILE A 84 3.82 6.66 -9.51
C ILE A 84 2.33 6.86 -9.22
N ILE A 85 1.55 5.79 -9.28
CA ILE A 85 0.12 5.82 -9.01
C ILE A 85 -0.17 5.03 -7.72
N PRO A 86 -0.74 5.67 -6.68
CA PRO A 86 -1.25 4.96 -5.52
C PRO A 86 -2.53 4.19 -5.87
N VAL A 87 -2.58 2.97 -5.39
CA VAL A 87 -3.63 1.99 -5.66
C VAL A 87 -4.16 1.46 -4.34
N LEU A 88 -5.47 1.56 -4.14
CA LEU A 88 -6.14 0.99 -2.99
C LEU A 88 -6.55 -0.45 -3.27
N THR A 89 -6.36 -1.32 -2.28
CA THR A 89 -6.65 -2.76 -2.37
C THR A 89 -7.59 -3.22 -1.26
N ASN A 90 -7.99 -4.49 -1.32
CA ASN A 90 -8.65 -5.15 -0.20
C ASN A 90 -7.67 -5.50 0.93
N LYS A 91 -8.20 -6.01 2.06
CA LYS A 91 -7.39 -6.27 3.26
C LYS A 91 -6.34 -7.37 3.06
N GLU A 92 -6.58 -8.22 2.09
CA GLU A 92 -5.80 -9.43 1.82
C GLU A 92 -4.83 -9.24 0.64
N PHE A 93 -4.83 -8.06 0.01
CA PHE A 93 -4.07 -7.78 -1.22
C PHE A 93 -4.33 -8.82 -2.32
N THR A 94 -5.59 -9.22 -2.44
CA THR A 94 -6.04 -10.14 -3.48
C THR A 94 -6.89 -9.45 -4.54
N GLU A 95 -7.37 -8.23 -4.27
CA GLU A 95 -8.21 -7.48 -5.20
C GLU A 95 -7.82 -6.00 -5.22
N PHE A 96 -7.71 -5.47 -6.44
CA PHE A 96 -7.68 -4.04 -6.70
C PHE A 96 -9.04 -3.41 -6.40
N LYS A 97 -9.05 -2.24 -5.73
CA LYS A 97 -10.28 -1.48 -5.49
C LYS A 97 -10.38 -0.19 -6.28
N LYS A 98 -9.32 0.62 -6.27
CA LYS A 98 -9.37 1.99 -6.79
C LYS A 98 -8.00 2.60 -7.06
N PHE A 99 -7.83 3.24 -8.22
CA PHE A 99 -6.71 4.12 -8.50
C PHE A 99 -6.94 5.50 -7.88
N ILE A 100 -5.90 6.09 -7.30
CA ILE A 100 -5.96 7.39 -6.64
C ILE A 100 -5.24 8.41 -7.53
N TYR A 101 -6.01 9.30 -8.16
CA TYR A 101 -5.50 10.29 -9.12
C TYR A 101 -5.47 11.74 -8.60
N PRO A 102 -4.54 12.60 -9.08
CA PRO A 102 -3.52 12.26 -10.06
C PRO A 102 -2.41 11.40 -9.44
N GLY A 103 -1.77 10.56 -10.26
CA GLY A 103 -0.51 9.96 -9.85
C GLY A 103 0.56 11.04 -9.67
N LEU A 104 1.66 10.70 -9.00
CA LEU A 104 2.83 11.56 -8.91
C LEU A 104 3.57 11.50 -10.25
N ASN A 105 3.49 12.57 -11.05
CA ASN A 105 4.09 12.63 -12.38
C ASN A 105 5.57 13.02 -12.29
N PHE A 106 6.46 12.23 -12.90
CA PHE A 106 7.89 12.52 -12.86
C PHE A 106 8.26 13.79 -13.62
N GLN A 107 7.60 14.05 -14.75
CA GLN A 107 7.88 15.23 -15.57
C GLN A 107 7.42 16.51 -14.89
N GLU A 108 6.21 16.52 -14.32
CA GLU A 108 5.69 17.64 -13.53
C GLU A 108 6.65 17.98 -12.39
N PHE A 109 7.09 16.99 -11.61
CA PHE A 109 8.05 17.20 -10.53
C PHE A 109 9.46 17.66 -10.99
N ARG A 110 9.83 17.36 -12.24
CA ARG A 110 11.08 17.88 -12.85
C ARG A 110 10.95 19.32 -13.31
N GLU A 111 9.81 19.67 -13.89
CA GLU A 111 9.53 20.98 -14.47
C GLU A 111 9.16 22.03 -13.42
N GLU A 112 8.51 21.59 -12.32
CA GLU A 112 8.30 22.36 -11.11
C GLU A 112 9.67 22.62 -10.44
N LYS A 113 10.32 23.68 -10.93
CA LYS A 113 11.58 24.23 -10.42
C LYS A 113 11.37 24.85 -9.03
N GLU A 114 12.50 25.21 -8.40
CA GLU A 114 12.76 25.87 -7.10
C GLU A 114 11.61 26.60 -6.36
N GLU A 115 10.60 27.16 -7.03
CA GLU A 115 9.45 27.85 -6.41
C GLU A 115 8.54 26.93 -5.57
N THR A 116 8.40 25.64 -5.90
CA THR A 116 7.58 24.69 -5.11
C THR A 116 8.32 24.11 -3.90
N GLY A 117 9.63 24.39 -3.77
CA GLY A 117 10.46 23.91 -2.67
C GLY A 117 10.88 22.44 -2.79
N PRO A 118 11.42 21.83 -1.72
CA PRO A 118 11.97 20.46 -1.71
C PRO A 118 10.96 19.33 -1.98
N ILE A 119 9.66 19.65 -2.06
CA ILE A 119 8.59 18.66 -2.06
C ILE A 119 7.32 19.13 -2.77
N VAL A 120 6.65 18.20 -3.45
CA VAL A 120 5.33 18.39 -4.05
C VAL A 120 4.35 17.39 -3.43
N TRP A 121 3.16 17.87 -3.05
CA TRP A 121 2.16 17.08 -2.33
C TRP A 121 0.83 17.00 -3.07
N CYS A 122 0.21 15.83 -2.97
CA CYS A 122 -1.18 15.57 -3.28
C CYS A 122 -1.94 15.22 -2.00
N VAL A 123 -3.07 15.90 -1.77
CA VAL A 123 -4.02 15.55 -0.70
C VAL A 123 -5.28 14.95 -1.32
N LYS A 124 -5.63 13.75 -0.90
CA LYS A 124 -6.83 13.03 -1.34
C LYS A 124 -7.70 12.68 -0.16
N ASN A 125 -8.75 13.49 0.00
CA ASN A 125 -9.80 13.27 0.97
C ASN A 125 -10.85 12.31 0.41
N ASN A 126 -11.52 11.55 1.27
CA ASN A 126 -12.61 10.64 0.89
C ASN A 126 -12.24 9.67 -0.25
N VAL A 127 -11.02 9.12 -0.21
CA VAL A 127 -10.60 8.10 -1.18
C VAL A 127 -11.55 6.90 -1.12
N GLN A 128 -11.88 6.50 0.12
CA GLN A 128 -13.05 5.69 0.50
C GLN A 128 -13.57 6.20 1.86
N LYS A 129 -14.65 5.60 2.37
CA LYS A 129 -15.16 5.92 3.71
C LYS A 129 -14.04 5.79 4.76
N ASP A 130 -13.92 6.80 5.61
CA ASP A 130 -12.94 6.90 6.70
C ASP A 130 -11.50 6.73 6.22
N PHE A 131 -11.18 7.15 4.98
CA PHE A 131 -9.84 7.04 4.43
C PHE A 131 -9.44 8.24 3.58
N SER A 132 -8.32 8.85 3.97
CA SER A 132 -7.67 9.92 3.24
C SER A 132 -6.18 9.64 3.10
N LEU A 133 -5.55 10.20 2.06
CA LEU A 133 -4.16 9.98 1.73
C LEU A 133 -3.47 11.31 1.44
N VAL A 134 -2.29 11.52 2.03
CA VAL A 134 -1.30 12.50 1.57
C VAL A 134 -0.17 11.72 0.93
N TYR A 135 0.32 12.16 -0.23
CA TYR A 135 1.45 11.54 -0.91
C TYR A 135 2.16 12.56 -1.78
N GLY A 136 3.46 12.37 -2.04
CA GLY A 136 4.29 13.35 -2.71
C GLY A 136 5.66 12.84 -3.09
N PHE A 137 6.35 13.58 -3.96
CA PHE A 137 7.77 13.38 -4.25
C PHE A 137 8.61 14.38 -3.49
N ALA A 138 9.73 13.92 -2.94
CA ALA A 138 10.73 14.78 -2.33
C ALA A 138 12.10 14.58 -2.96
N ARG A 139 12.85 15.69 -3.06
CA ARG A 139 14.26 15.68 -3.45
C ARG A 139 15.11 15.16 -2.29
N ASP A 140 16.32 14.70 -2.60
CA ASP A 140 17.21 14.10 -1.59
C ASP A 140 17.54 15.01 -0.40
N GLU A 141 17.47 16.34 -0.56
CA GLU A 141 17.64 17.30 0.52
C GLU A 141 16.60 17.13 1.66
N ALA A 142 15.39 16.64 1.37
CA ALA A 142 14.37 16.36 2.38
C ALA A 142 14.67 15.03 3.09
N LYS A 143 15.20 15.10 4.31
CA LYS A 143 15.54 13.90 5.11
C LYS A 143 14.45 13.51 6.09
N THR A 144 13.76 14.48 6.67
CA THR A 144 12.63 14.27 7.58
C THR A 144 11.49 15.21 7.22
N ILE A 145 10.26 14.72 7.36
CA ILE A 145 9.05 15.49 7.10
C ILE A 145 8.10 15.28 8.26
N VAL A 146 7.44 16.35 8.70
CA VAL A 146 6.41 16.33 9.73
C VAL A 146 5.17 17.03 9.19
N ILE A 147 4.01 16.39 9.29
CA ILE A 147 2.70 16.96 8.93
C ILE A 147 2.06 17.56 10.18
N ASN A 148 2.29 18.85 10.41
CA ASN A 148 1.85 19.57 11.62
C ASN A 148 0.32 19.68 11.70
N SER A 149 -0.35 19.91 10.57
CA SER A 149 -1.81 20.04 10.54
C SER A 149 -2.53 18.75 11.01
N GLU A 150 -1.80 17.63 11.04
CA GLU A 150 -2.28 16.31 11.44
C GLU A 150 -1.68 15.80 12.75
N GLY A 151 -1.19 16.71 13.62
CA GLY A 151 -0.70 16.35 14.94
C GLY A 151 0.75 15.86 14.95
N GLY A 152 1.57 16.38 14.03
CA GLY A 152 3.01 16.10 14.00
C GLY A 152 3.35 14.71 13.47
N ILE A 153 2.56 14.21 12.51
CA ILE A 153 2.77 12.87 11.94
C ILE A 153 3.94 12.88 10.97
N GLN A 154 4.87 11.95 11.14
CA GLN A 154 5.92 11.69 10.17
C GLN A 154 5.39 10.73 9.09
N PRO A 155 5.42 11.11 7.79
CA PRO A 155 4.99 10.23 6.72
C PRO A 155 5.96 9.06 6.52
N ASN A 156 5.44 7.96 5.99
CA ASN A 156 6.23 6.86 5.47
C ASN A 156 6.96 7.31 4.20
N ARG A 157 8.07 6.64 3.86
CA ARG A 157 8.78 6.89 2.61
C ARG A 157 9.38 5.63 2.02
N PHE A 158 9.57 5.64 0.72
CA PHE A 158 10.35 4.64 0.00
C PHE A 158 11.16 5.27 -1.12
N PHE A 159 12.29 4.65 -1.44
CA PHE A 159 13.19 5.07 -2.50
C PHE A 159 12.72 4.52 -3.84
N ILE A 160 12.78 5.33 -4.89
CA ILE A 160 12.44 4.91 -6.25
C ILE A 160 13.71 4.63 -7.04
N ARG A 161 14.51 5.67 -7.30
CA ARG A 161 15.75 5.65 -8.08
C ARG A 161 16.50 6.98 -7.98
N ASP A 162 17.69 7.02 -8.57
CA ASP A 162 18.52 8.22 -8.73
C ASP A 162 18.34 8.81 -10.15
N ASP A 163 17.21 9.46 -10.43
CA ASP A 163 16.91 9.92 -11.81
C ASP A 163 16.49 11.39 -11.93
N LEU A 164 16.35 12.11 -10.82
CA LEU A 164 15.96 13.52 -10.87
C LEU A 164 17.17 14.44 -10.87
N ALA A 165 17.95 14.33 -11.95
CA ALA A 165 18.89 15.37 -12.35
C ALA A 165 18.10 16.61 -12.82
N GLY A 166 17.80 17.48 -11.88
CA GLY A 166 17.47 18.88 -12.12
C GLY A 166 18.65 19.76 -11.71
N LYS A 167 19.84 19.55 -12.28
CA LYS A 167 20.93 20.54 -12.22
C LYS A 167 21.52 20.78 -13.60
N SER A 168 21.27 21.99 -14.07
CA SER A 168 22.17 22.75 -14.92
C SER A 168 23.63 22.35 -14.69
N GLY A 169 24.28 21.80 -15.72
CA GLY A 169 25.75 21.73 -15.84
C GLY A 169 26.52 20.76 -14.92
N SER A 170 25.90 20.01 -14.00
CA SER A 170 26.60 19.01 -13.18
C SER A 170 25.97 17.63 -13.28
N SER A 171 26.78 16.61 -13.49
CA SER A 171 26.43 15.21 -13.72
C SER A 171 25.82 14.46 -12.51
N GLY A 172 25.14 15.15 -11.61
CA GLY A 172 24.57 14.57 -10.39
C GLY A 172 23.12 14.13 -10.59
N THR A 173 22.88 12.83 -10.51
CA THR A 173 21.55 12.26 -10.26
C THR A 173 21.18 12.48 -8.79
N GLY A 174 20.03 13.08 -8.52
CA GLY A 174 19.48 13.16 -7.15
C GLY A 174 18.55 11.98 -6.88
N ALA A 175 18.62 11.41 -5.67
CA ALA A 175 17.70 10.38 -5.21
C ALA A 175 16.26 10.91 -5.17
N LEU A 176 15.33 10.12 -5.72
CA LEU A 176 13.89 10.38 -5.68
C LEU A 176 13.21 9.50 -4.63
N TRP A 177 12.48 10.16 -3.74
CA TRP A 177 11.73 9.53 -2.67
C TRP A 177 10.24 9.82 -2.81
N VAL A 178 9.40 8.81 -2.63
CA VAL A 178 7.98 9.01 -2.35
C VAL A 178 7.79 9.10 -0.86
N TRP A 179 7.02 10.09 -0.45
CA TRP A 179 6.54 10.24 0.91
C TRP A 179 5.02 10.12 0.92
N TYR A 180 4.46 9.45 1.91
CA TYR A 180 3.01 9.29 2.01
C TYR A 180 2.54 9.06 3.46
N ALA A 181 1.29 9.43 3.73
CA ALA A 181 0.62 9.19 5.00
C ALA A 181 -0.85 8.86 4.76
N ALA A 182 -1.28 7.71 5.25
CA ALA A 182 -2.67 7.26 5.21
C ALA A 182 -3.38 7.58 6.53
N PHE A 183 -4.60 8.10 6.45
CA PHE A 183 -5.36 8.54 7.62
C PHE A 183 -6.71 7.83 7.68
N ARG A 184 -7.06 7.28 8.85
CA ARG A 184 -8.37 6.69 9.12
C ARG A 184 -9.43 7.76 9.41
N LYS A 185 -9.69 8.62 8.44
CA LYS A 185 -10.68 9.70 8.49
C LYS A 185 -11.03 10.18 7.08
N ASP A 186 -12.18 10.82 6.97
CA ASP A 186 -12.72 11.33 5.70
C ASP A 186 -11.97 12.55 5.14
N LYS A 187 -11.44 13.41 6.02
CA LYS A 187 -10.83 14.68 5.60
C LYS A 187 -9.58 15.04 6.41
N ILE A 188 -8.55 15.45 5.68
CA ILE A 188 -7.30 16.04 6.15
C ILE A 188 -7.50 17.56 6.26
N LYS A 189 -6.89 18.17 7.28
CA LYS A 189 -6.96 19.62 7.50
C LYS A 189 -6.15 20.33 6.43
N LEU A 190 -6.80 21.29 5.76
CA LEU A 190 -6.20 22.12 4.71
C LEU A 190 -6.10 23.59 5.19
N PRO A 191 -5.06 24.34 4.78
CA PRO A 191 -3.93 23.89 3.98
C PRO A 191 -3.06 22.86 4.73
N LEU A 192 -2.40 21.98 3.98
CA LEU A 192 -1.49 21.01 4.57
C LEU A 192 -0.28 21.77 5.14
N GLN A 193 -0.09 21.72 6.46
CA GLN A 193 1.05 22.36 7.11
C GLN A 193 2.12 21.30 7.32
N VAL A 194 3.30 21.52 6.72
CA VAL A 194 4.43 20.60 6.80
C VAL A 194 5.70 21.32 7.22
N THR A 195 6.56 20.62 7.95
CA THR A 195 7.95 21.02 8.17
C THR A 195 8.87 19.96 7.59
N VAL A 196 9.86 20.38 6.82
CA VAL A 196 10.85 19.55 6.14
C VAL A 196 12.21 19.89 6.70
N TYR A 197 12.95 18.86 7.11
CA TYR A 197 14.28 18.98 7.68
C TYR A 197 15.31 18.31 6.78
N ASP A 198 16.50 18.90 6.73
CA ASP A 198 17.66 18.32 6.06
C ASP A 198 18.38 17.26 6.90
N ALA A 199 19.55 16.82 6.43
CA ALA A 199 20.37 15.81 7.11
C ALA A 199 20.96 16.29 8.45
N LYS A 200 21.06 17.61 8.67
CA LYS A 200 21.54 18.21 9.92
C LYS A 200 20.40 18.48 10.91
N GLY A 201 19.16 18.29 10.47
CA GLY A 201 17.97 18.65 11.24
C GLY A 201 17.63 20.13 11.15
N GLU A 202 18.15 20.85 10.14
CA GLU A 202 17.79 22.24 9.86
C GLU A 202 16.50 22.29 9.04
N ILE A 203 15.61 23.24 9.32
CA ILE A 203 14.37 23.43 8.55
C ILE A 203 14.73 23.98 7.17
N ILE A 204 14.27 23.31 6.11
CA ILE A 204 14.48 23.73 4.72
C ILE A 204 13.19 24.07 3.99
N ASN A 205 12.03 23.70 4.55
CA ASN A 205 10.70 24.14 4.09
C ASN A 205 9.71 23.97 5.24
N GLY A 206 8.87 24.97 5.47
CA GLY A 206 7.83 24.96 6.48
C GLY A 206 7.76 26.29 7.20
N ASN A 207 6.58 26.59 7.76
CA ASN A 207 6.45 27.74 8.64
C ASN A 207 7.17 27.39 9.94
N GLU A 208 8.18 28.17 10.30
CA GLU A 208 8.59 28.27 11.69
C GLU A 208 7.33 28.66 12.48
N GLU A 209 6.95 27.86 13.48
CA GLU A 209 6.03 28.36 14.48
C GLU A 209 6.72 29.56 15.14
N GLU A 210 6.20 30.78 14.90
CA GLU A 210 6.55 31.98 15.69
C GLU A 210 6.35 31.73 17.20
#